data_AF-A0A1G7M1D2-F1
#
_entry.id   AF-A0A1G7M1D2-F1
#
_cell.length_a   1.000
_cell.length_b   1.000
_cell.length_c   1.000
_cell.angle_alpha   90.00
_cell.angle_beta   90.00
_cell.angle_gamma   90.00
#
_symmetry.space_group_name_H-M   'P 1'
#
loop_
_entity.id
_entity.type
_entity.pdbx_description
1 polymer ?
#
loop_
_entity_poly.entity_id
_entity_poly.type
_entity_poly.pdbx_seq_one_letter_code
_entity_poly.pdbx_strand_id
1 'polypeptide(L)'
;MDDTTADLFLTMSITFGIFGICYHYLIIRYKERTAIVEKGLPKDFFKGSTNYLPLLLLLAIVSISIGVGLLAGAFLESVAAYPFEGFMLPFAMLLFLGISLLVSYYVLKKLDKNNNV
;
A
#
# COMPACT_ATOMS: atom_id res chain seq x y z
N MET A 1 2.87 -1.06 -38.93
CA MET A 1 2.40 -2.31 -38.29
C MET A 1 3.11 -2.52 -36.93
N ASP A 2 3.51 -1.43 -36.25
CA ASP A 2 4.32 -1.50 -35.01
C ASP A 2 3.53 -1.05 -33.76
N ASP A 3 2.50 -0.22 -33.96
CA ASP A 3 1.72 0.32 -32.82
C ASP A 3 0.78 -0.73 -32.19
N THR A 4 0.27 -1.67 -33.00
CA THR A 4 -0.69 -2.69 -32.53
C THR A 4 -0.03 -3.77 -31.68
N THR A 5 1.25 -4.08 -31.90
CA THR A 5 1.97 -5.08 -31.09
C THR A 5 2.31 -4.51 -29.72
N ALA A 6 2.74 -3.23 -29.65
CA ALA A 6 3.04 -2.54 -28.39
C ALA A 6 1.82 -2.46 -27.45
N ASP A 7 0.64 -2.16 -28.00
CA ASP A 7 -0.60 -2.03 -27.22
C ASP A 7 -1.06 -3.38 -26.63
N LEU A 8 -0.76 -4.48 -27.33
CA LEU A 8 -1.05 -5.84 -26.89
C LEU A 8 -0.13 -6.26 -25.72
N PHE A 9 1.14 -5.88 -25.75
CA PHE A 9 2.06 -6.13 -24.63
C PHE A 9 1.67 -5.33 -23.38
N LEU A 10 1.23 -4.08 -23.55
CA LEU A 10 0.76 -3.24 -22.45
C LEU A 10 -0.48 -3.85 -21.78
N THR A 11 -1.47 -4.25 -22.58
CA THR A 11 -2.71 -4.87 -22.09
C THR A 11 -2.45 -6.20 -21.37
N MET A 12 -1.55 -7.03 -21.89
CA MET A 12 -1.15 -8.29 -21.25
C MET A 12 -0.45 -8.06 -19.90
N SER A 13 0.48 -7.09 -19.85
CA SER A 13 1.22 -6.77 -18.62
C SER A 13 0.30 -6.29 -17.49
N ILE A 14 -0.63 -5.39 -17.81
CA ILE A 14 -1.60 -4.86 -16.84
C ILE A 14 -2.50 -5.99 -16.32
N THR A 15 -3.07 -6.80 -17.21
CA THR A 15 -3.97 -7.90 -16.82
C THR A 15 -3.27 -8.91 -15.91
N PHE A 16 -2.02 -9.26 -16.22
CA PHE A 16 -1.22 -10.18 -15.41
C PHE A 16 -0.81 -9.59 -14.06
N GLY A 17 -0.55 -8.28 -14.00
CA GLY A 17 -0.28 -7.56 -12.75
C GLY A 17 -1.46 -7.58 -11.78
N ILE A 18 -2.66 -7.23 -12.25
CA ILE A 18 -3.89 -7.32 -11.43
C ILE A 18 -4.13 -8.76 -10.98
N PHE A 19 -4.01 -9.73 -11.90
CA PHE A 19 -4.22 -11.14 -11.57
C PHE A 19 -3.22 -11.66 -10.53
N GLY A 20 -1.95 -11.26 -10.64
CA GLY A 20 -0.90 -11.62 -9.69
C GLY A 20 -1.17 -11.09 -8.28
N ILE A 21 -1.61 -9.83 -8.15
CA ILE A 21 -1.97 -9.22 -6.86
C ILE A 21 -3.18 -9.93 -6.24
N CYS A 22 -4.23 -10.18 -7.02
CA CYS A 22 -5.40 -10.93 -6.57
C CYS A 22 -5.05 -12.36 -6.15
N TYR A 23 -4.23 -13.08 -6.93
CA TYR A 23 -3.81 -14.44 -6.63
C TYR A 23 -3.00 -14.51 -5.32
N HIS A 24 -2.07 -13.56 -5.13
CA HIS A 24 -1.29 -13.48 -3.89
C HIS A 24 -2.18 -13.20 -2.68
N TYR A 25 -3.16 -12.30 -2.81
CA TYR A 25 -4.11 -12.03 -1.73
C TYR A 25 -4.95 -13.27 -1.38
N LEU A 26 -5.44 -14.00 -2.39
CA LEU A 26 -6.24 -15.21 -2.18
C LEU A 26 -5.42 -16.33 -1.53
N ILE A 27 -4.14 -16.49 -1.87
CA ILE A 27 -3.31 -17.56 -1.28
C ILE A 27 -2.94 -17.27 0.17
N ILE A 28 -2.77 -15.99 0.55
CA ILE A 28 -2.59 -15.58 1.95
C ILE A 28 -3.83 -15.95 2.75
N ARG A 29 -5.04 -15.61 2.26
CA ARG A 29 -6.31 -15.93 2.93
C ARG A 29 -6.59 -17.43 3.01
N TYR A 30 -6.22 -18.19 1.98
CA TYR A 30 -6.34 -19.64 2.00
C TYR A 30 -5.43 -20.26 3.06
N LYS A 31 -4.17 -19.81 3.14
CA LYS A 31 -3.22 -20.24 4.17
C LYS A 31 -3.63 -19.85 5.59
N GLU A 32 -4.20 -18.66 5.78
CA GLU A 32 -4.78 -18.25 7.06
C GLU A 32 -5.87 -19.25 7.51
N ARG A 33 -6.79 -19.64 6.60
CA ARG A 33 -7.88 -20.57 6.92
C ARG A 33 -7.41 -22.00 7.20
N THR A 34 -6.42 -22.51 6.47
CA THR A 34 -5.90 -23.87 6.70
C THR A 34 -5.09 -23.96 8.00
N ALA A 35 -4.34 -22.91 8.35
CA ALA A 35 -3.62 -22.83 9.62
C ALA A 35 -4.55 -22.79 10.84
N ILE A 36 -5.77 -22.25 10.69
CA ILE A 36 -6.80 -22.25 11.74
C ILE A 36 -7.40 -23.66 11.93
N VAL A 37 -7.56 -24.43 10.85
CA VAL A 37 -8.07 -25.81 10.88
C VAL A 37 -7.04 -26.79 11.45
N GLU A 38 -5.76 -26.66 11.04
CA GLU A 38 -4.69 -27.55 11.50
C GLU A 38 -4.29 -27.34 12.97
N LYS A 39 -4.48 -26.13 13.51
CA LYS A 39 -4.08 -25.83 14.89
C LYS A 39 -5.17 -26.09 15.93
N GLY A 40 -6.40 -26.43 15.55
CA GLY A 40 -7.48 -26.80 16.49
C GLY A 40 -7.69 -25.78 17.61
N LEU A 41 -7.40 -24.49 17.36
CA LEU A 41 -7.43 -23.47 18.41
C LEU A 41 -8.88 -23.24 18.88
N PRO A 42 -9.11 -23.12 20.20
CA PRO A 42 -10.44 -22.92 20.75
C PRO A 42 -11.08 -21.67 20.17
N LYS A 43 -12.40 -21.77 19.99
CA LYS A 43 -13.32 -20.80 19.37
C LYS A 43 -13.27 -19.40 20.02
N ASP A 44 -12.60 -19.28 21.16
CA ASP A 44 -12.35 -18.04 21.89
C ASP A 44 -11.15 -17.21 21.37
N PHE A 45 -10.31 -17.75 20.48
CA PHE A 45 -9.27 -16.94 19.81
C PHE A 45 -9.84 -15.95 18.78
N PHE A 46 -11.12 -16.12 18.42
CA PHE A 46 -11.86 -15.18 17.56
C PHE A 46 -12.48 -14.01 18.35
N LYS A 47 -12.35 -14.02 19.69
CA LYS A 47 -12.95 -13.04 20.60
C LYS A 47 -11.97 -11.97 21.09
N GLY A 48 -10.77 -11.89 20.50
CA GLY A 48 -9.84 -10.79 20.68
C GLY A 48 -10.08 -9.73 19.60
N SER A 49 -11.03 -8.83 19.87
CA SER A 49 -11.31 -7.57 19.17
C SER A 49 -10.48 -7.33 17.90
N THR A 50 -11.09 -7.51 16.72
CA THR A 50 -10.56 -6.99 15.46
C THR A 50 -10.46 -5.46 15.60
N ASN A 51 -9.36 -4.97 16.16
CA ASN A 51 -9.15 -3.54 16.35
C ASN A 51 -8.89 -2.96 14.96
N TYR A 52 -9.95 -2.39 14.37
CA TYR A 52 -9.87 -1.68 13.08
C TYR A 52 -9.12 -0.34 13.23
N LEU A 53 -8.97 0.14 14.47
CA LEU A 53 -8.23 1.37 14.82
C LEU A 53 -6.82 1.46 14.20
N PRO A 54 -5.93 0.46 14.39
CA PRO A 54 -4.61 0.47 13.77
C PRO A 54 -4.64 0.56 12.23
N LEU A 55 -5.60 -0.11 11.58
CA LEU A 55 -5.76 -0.01 10.12
C LEU A 55 -6.28 1.37 9.69
N LEU A 56 -7.21 1.95 10.45
CA LEU A 56 -7.74 3.28 10.18
C LEU A 56 -6.65 4.36 10.34
N LEU A 57 -5.79 4.22 11.34
CA LEU A 57 -4.66 5.12 11.57
C LEU A 57 -3.63 5.05 10.43
N LEU A 58 -3.34 3.84 9.96
CA LEU A 58 -2.45 3.62 8.81
C LEU A 58 -3.03 4.25 7.54
N LEU A 59 -4.33 4.05 7.29
CA LEU A 59 -5.00 4.65 6.13
C LEU A 59 -4.99 6.19 6.21
N ALA A 60 -5.20 6.76 7.40
CA ALA A 60 -5.17 8.20 7.61
C ALA A 60 -3.79 8.79 7.30
N ILE A 61 -2.71 8.20 7.82
CA ILE A 61 -1.36 8.77 7.64
C ILE A 61 -0.87 8.67 6.19
N VAL A 62 -1.23 7.59 5.50
CA VAL A 62 -0.96 7.42 4.06
C VAL A 62 -1.73 8.45 3.23
N SER A 63 -3.01 8.66 3.53
CA SER A 63 -3.86 9.65 2.83
C SER A 63 -3.32 11.08 2.97
N ILE A 64 -2.91 11.48 4.17
CA ILE A 64 -2.32 12.80 4.42
C ILE A 64 -1.04 12.99 3.61
N SER A 65 -0.18 11.96 3.58
CA SER A 65 1.11 12.03 2.89
C SER A 65 0.96 12.11 1.37
N ILE A 66 -0.07 11.50 0.78
CA ILE A 66 -0.39 11.66 -0.65
C ILE A 66 -0.76 13.12 -0.96
N GLY A 67 -1.57 13.76 -0.10
CA GLY A 67 -1.92 15.17 -0.25
C GLY A 67 -0.69 16.09 -0.18
N VAL A 68 0.20 15.86 0.79
CA VAL A 68 1.45 16.62 0.93
C VAL A 68 2.41 16.35 -0.23
N GLY A 69 2.53 15.10 -0.68
CA GLY A 69 3.37 14.72 -1.81
C GLY A 69 2.91 15.32 -3.13
N LEU A 70 1.59 15.41 -3.36
CA LEU A 70 1.02 16.09 -4.52
C LEU A 70 1.32 17.59 -4.49
N LEU A 71 1.13 18.25 -3.34
CA LEU A 71 1.40 19.68 -3.17
C LEU A 71 2.90 19.98 -3.36
N ALA A 72 3.76 19.16 -2.77
CA ALA A 72 5.21 19.28 -2.91
C ALA A 72 5.67 19.05 -4.36
N GLY A 73 5.11 18.06 -5.04
CA GLY A 73 5.39 17.77 -6.45
C GLY A 73 5.00 18.93 -7.37
N ALA A 74 3.80 19.47 -7.20
CA ALA A 74 3.32 20.62 -7.98
C ALA A 74 4.14 21.88 -7.72
N PHE A 75 4.53 22.12 -6.46
CA PHE A 75 5.41 23.24 -6.11
C PHE A 75 6.80 23.10 -6.77
N LEU A 76 7.36 21.89 -6.72
CA LEU A 76 8.64 21.57 -7.37
C LEU A 76 8.58 21.81 -8.88
N GLU A 77 7.49 21.40 -9.53
CA GLU A 77 7.28 21.62 -10.97
C GLU A 77 7.20 23.11 -11.32
N SER A 78 6.51 23.92 -10.51
CA SER A 78 6.41 25.37 -10.73
C SER A 78 7.73 26.14 -10.54
N VAL A 79 8.63 25.65 -9.68
CA VAL A 79 9.91 26.31 -9.39
C VAL A 79 11.03 25.79 -10.29
N ALA A 80 10.99 24.50 -10.65
CA ALA A 80 11.97 23.89 -11.52
C ALA A 80 11.60 24.10 -12.99
N ALA A 81 12.10 25.17 -13.58
CA ALA A 81 12.07 25.42 -15.03
C ALA A 81 13.01 24.46 -15.81
N TYR A 82 12.96 23.16 -15.50
CA TYR A 82 13.81 22.12 -16.09
C TYR A 82 12.99 21.20 -17.02
N PRO A 83 13.60 20.62 -18.07
CA PRO A 83 12.93 19.91 -19.16
C PRO A 83 12.35 18.53 -18.80
N PHE A 84 12.26 18.19 -17.51
CA PHE A 84 11.66 16.94 -17.02
C PHE A 84 10.19 17.13 -16.62
N GLU A 85 9.44 17.88 -17.44
CA GLU A 85 7.98 18.02 -17.29
C GLU A 85 7.34 16.62 -17.23
N GLY A 86 6.66 16.31 -16.13
CA GLY A 86 5.93 15.05 -15.93
C GLY A 86 6.58 14.00 -15.03
N PHE A 87 7.88 14.03 -14.76
CA PHE A 87 8.51 13.05 -13.84
C PHE A 87 8.54 13.49 -12.37
N MET A 88 8.50 14.80 -12.14
CA MET A 88 8.70 15.38 -10.81
C MET A 88 7.53 15.09 -9.85
N LEU A 89 6.30 15.14 -10.37
CA LEU A 89 5.07 14.88 -9.63
C LEU A 89 4.95 13.44 -9.12
N PRO A 90 5.06 12.38 -9.96
CA PRO A 90 5.00 10.99 -9.48
C PRO A 90 6.19 10.65 -8.59
N PHE A 91 7.36 11.25 -8.82
CA PHE A 91 8.54 11.05 -7.98
C PHE A 91 8.32 11.59 -6.56
N ALA A 92 7.81 12.83 -6.44
CA ALA A 92 7.51 13.44 -5.14
C ALA A 92 6.45 12.65 -4.36
N MET A 93 5.38 12.19 -5.03
CA MET A 93 4.37 11.34 -4.41
C MET A 93 4.94 10.02 -3.91
N LEU A 94 5.76 9.34 -4.72
CA LEU A 94 6.33 8.04 -4.37
C LEU A 94 7.28 8.15 -3.17
N LEU A 95 8.09 9.22 -3.12
CA LEU A 95 8.95 9.47 -1.97
C LEU A 95 8.15 9.72 -0.69
N PHE A 96 7.15 10.61 -0.74
CA PHE A 96 6.30 10.90 0.41
C PHE A 96 5.52 9.66 0.88
N LEU A 97 5.04 8.85 -0.06
CA LEU A 97 4.36 7.59 0.23
C LEU A 97 5.29 6.60 0.95
N GLY A 98 6.54 6.47 0.50
CA GLY A 98 7.54 5.61 1.13
C GLY A 98 7.86 6.02 2.56
N ILE A 99 8.04 7.33 2.80
CA ILE A 99 8.30 7.89 4.13
C ILE A 99 7.11 7.66 5.05
N SER A 100 5.88 7.90 4.56
CA SER A 100 4.66 7.68 5.32
C SER A 100 4.50 6.23 5.77
N LEU A 101 4.84 5.26 4.92
CA LEU A 101 4.72 3.85 5.24
C LEU A 101 5.69 3.46 6.37
N LEU A 102 6.90 3.99 6.33
CA LEU A 102 7.90 3.81 7.39
C LEU A 102 7.40 4.39 8.72
N VAL A 103 6.90 5.63 8.70
CA VAL A 103 6.35 6.30 9.89
C VAL A 103 5.16 5.52 10.44
N SER A 104 4.24 5.10 9.58
CA SER A 104 3.07 4.32 9.98
C SER A 104 3.46 3.02 10.68
N TYR A 105 4.48 2.31 10.18
CA TYR A 105 4.99 1.09 10.80
C TYR A 105 5.51 1.34 12.22
N TYR A 106 6.29 2.39 12.42
CA TYR A 106 6.80 2.75 13.75
C TYR A 106 5.69 3.17 14.71
N VAL A 107 4.70 3.92 14.24
CA VAL A 107 3.54 4.32 15.07
C VAL A 107 2.74 3.08 15.48
N LEU A 108 2.46 2.16 14.54
CA LEU A 108 1.74 0.93 14.84
C LEU A 108 2.49 0.05 15.85
N LYS A 109 3.81 -0.08 15.68
CA LYS A 109 4.68 -0.82 16.61
C LYS A 109 4.69 -0.23 18.01
N LYS A 110 4.60 1.09 18.15
CA LYS A 110 4.50 1.76 19.45
C LYS A 110 3.13 1.56 20.11
N LEU A 111 2.05 1.59 19.33
CA LEU A 111 0.69 1.37 19.82
C LEU A 111 0.48 -0.07 20.28
N ASP A 112 1.00 -1.04 19.54
CA ASP A 112 0.96 -2.44 19.93
C ASP A 112 1.76 -2.69 21.22
N LYS A 113 2.92 -2.05 21.37
CA LYS A 113 3.69 -2.12 22.63
C LYS A 113 2.93 -1.54 23.83
N ASN A 114 2.12 -0.49 23.64
CA ASN A 114 1.37 0.15 24.72
C ASN A 114 0.13 -0.66 25.13
N ASN A 115 -0.53 -1.32 24.18
CA ASN A 115 -1.69 -2.17 24.46
C ASN A 115 -1.34 -3.50 25.19
N ASN A 116 -0.06 -3.83 25.34
CA ASN A 116 0.44 -5.04 26.00
C ASN A 116 1.13 -4.77 27.36
N VAL A 117 0.87 -3.61 27.98
CA VAL A 117 1.30 -3.25 29.36
C VAL A 117 0.07 -2.99 30.21
#